data_AF-A0A1H1WIB6-F1
#
_entry.id   AF-A0A1H1WIB6-F1
#
_cell.length_a   1.000
_cell.length_b   1.000
_cell.length_c   1.000
_cell.angle_alpha   90.00
_cell.angle_beta   90.00
_cell.angle_gamma   90.00
#
_symmetry.space_group_name_H-M   'P 1'
#
loop_
_entity.id
_entity.type
_entity.pdbx_description
1 polymer ?
#
loop_
_entity_poly.entity_id
_entity_poly.type
_entity_poly.pdbx_seq_one_letter_code
_entity_poly.pdbx_strand_id
1 'polypeptide(L)'
;MSLVNDMLRDLESRQASADERAALGSLRAVDEGAAGRRAAQRRLWLLLPAAALALVAVLLVRQLPAPVPAQPPAAGVNAAAAVAEPVAAAVAAPADSRAPAAIQLLATLPQQSEQRFVLQLLLDRAPEYRRSEQSGVVSLRLPHLQMNDGGPRAGRLERDGRSLNWSLQPLGEGAELLLVGLGDDLQVLDRLEPAGERWQLWVEVPLQAEAEPPPAELPVASADEPAAAPQARAGEEARATRIQPVVAPAPSVAPTAPAAPVAVARAPQTSAAPVSTAQASAARASVASHRPDTLSEARQALLVGERGRAIALLEQLVRQQPEHREALRWLARAWLADGQGARLLAELPAQLARFPADSELRVLLARAQLQAGDTSAAIANLAARMPPLAGDPAYHALLAAIYQQAGQWQESARLYRNLVLLRPEQASWQLGLGIALEQLGERAAAGHHYRQALQGSGLDDDSRRYARERAQALGGQS
;
A
#
# COMPACT_ATOMS: atom_id res chain seq x y z
N MET A 1 4.28 10.28 -3.29
CA MET A 1 3.59 11.36 -4.05
C MET A 1 4.20 12.75 -3.82
N SER A 2 5.06 13.02 -2.82
CA SER A 2 5.69 14.36 -2.69
C SER A 2 6.81 14.64 -3.71
N LEU A 3 7.46 13.62 -4.28
CA LEU A 3 8.61 13.81 -5.15
C LEU A 3 8.29 14.61 -6.44
N VAL A 4 7.06 14.52 -6.95
CA VAL A 4 6.63 15.34 -8.11
C VAL A 4 6.33 16.79 -7.68
N ASN A 5 5.74 16.99 -6.49
CA ASN A 5 5.49 18.33 -5.95
C ASN A 5 6.78 19.04 -5.53
N ASP A 6 7.76 18.32 -4.96
CA ASP A 6 9.07 18.86 -4.59
C ASP A 6 9.90 19.21 -5.83
N MET A 7 9.74 18.44 -6.91
CA MET A 7 10.41 18.66 -8.19
C MET A 7 9.80 19.81 -9.00
N LEU A 8 8.48 20.04 -8.91
CA LEU A 8 7.82 21.24 -9.46
C LEU A 8 8.26 22.51 -8.72
N ARG A 9 8.45 22.42 -7.39
CA ARG A 9 9.03 23.52 -6.58
C ARG A 9 10.51 23.78 -6.91
N ASP A 10 11.31 22.73 -7.19
CA ASP A 10 12.72 22.90 -7.61
C ASP A 10 12.82 23.55 -9.00
N LEU A 11 11.89 23.28 -9.92
CA LEU A 11 11.85 23.90 -11.25
C LEU A 11 11.49 25.40 -11.19
N GLU A 12 10.62 25.82 -10.28
CA GLU A 12 10.33 27.25 -10.02
C GLU A 12 11.54 27.98 -9.44
N SER A 13 12.31 27.33 -8.55
CA SER A 13 13.52 27.92 -7.96
C SER A 13 14.62 28.23 -8.99
N ARG A 14 14.63 27.51 -10.12
CA ARG A 14 15.63 27.66 -11.19
C ARG A 14 15.21 28.60 -12.32
N GLN A 15 13.93 28.96 -12.41
CA GLN A 15 13.39 29.83 -13.49
C GLN A 15 13.13 31.28 -13.06
N ALA A 16 13.24 31.61 -11.77
CA ALA A 16 13.10 32.98 -11.28
C ALA A 16 14.42 33.78 -11.34
N SER A 17 14.85 34.19 -12.54
CA SER A 17 15.95 35.15 -12.70
C SER A 17 15.44 36.58 -12.95
N ALA A 18 15.69 37.43 -11.95
CA ALA A 18 15.85 38.90 -11.96
C ALA A 18 14.67 39.81 -12.36
N ASP A 19 13.81 39.49 -13.33
CA ASP A 19 12.88 40.48 -13.89
C ASP A 19 11.55 40.65 -13.11
N GLU A 20 11.13 39.66 -12.31
CA GLU A 20 9.88 39.76 -11.53
C GLU A 20 9.99 40.62 -10.26
N ARG A 21 11.21 40.92 -9.79
CA ARG A 21 11.41 41.78 -8.60
C ARG A 21 11.03 43.25 -8.85
N ALA A 22 10.89 43.67 -10.11
CA ALA A 22 10.50 45.03 -10.46
C ALA A 22 8.96 45.24 -10.51
N ALA A 23 8.16 44.17 -10.57
CA ALA A 23 6.70 44.26 -10.71
C ALA A 23 5.93 44.31 -9.37
N LEU A 24 6.60 44.11 -8.24
CA LEU A 24 5.99 44.10 -6.89
C LEU A 24 5.90 45.49 -6.22
N GLY A 25 6.24 46.57 -6.94
CA GLY A 25 6.26 47.94 -6.40
C GLY A 25 4.90 48.67 -6.35
N SER A 26 3.84 48.12 -6.94
CA SER A 26 2.55 48.79 -6.94
C SER A 26 1.40 47.79 -7.07
N LEU A 27 0.72 47.49 -5.97
CA LEU A 27 -0.74 47.33 -5.89
C LEU A 27 -1.17 47.17 -4.41
N ARG A 28 -2.09 48.04 -3.99
CA ARG A 28 -2.60 48.19 -2.62
C ARG A 28 -3.54 47.06 -2.23
N ALA A 29 -3.53 46.72 -0.94
CA ALA A 29 -4.50 45.85 -0.28
C ALA A 29 -5.94 46.36 -0.49
N VAL A 30 -6.81 45.50 -1.02
CA VAL A 30 -8.26 45.71 -1.07
C VAL A 30 -8.90 44.85 0.00
N ASP A 31 -9.67 45.51 0.84
CA ASP A 31 -10.33 45.03 2.06
C ASP A 31 -11.30 43.85 1.79
N GLU A 32 -10.95 42.66 2.27
CA GLU A 32 -11.68 41.39 2.06
C GLU A 32 -13.02 41.31 2.83
N GLY A 33 -13.29 42.24 3.75
CA GLY A 33 -14.49 42.24 4.61
C GLY A 33 -15.82 42.56 3.88
N ALA A 34 -15.77 43.05 2.64
CA ALA A 34 -16.96 43.41 1.86
C ALA A 34 -17.49 42.28 0.95
N ALA A 35 -16.66 41.30 0.61
CA ALA A 35 -17.02 40.21 -0.32
C ALA A 35 -17.86 39.11 0.35
N GLY A 36 -17.62 38.82 1.63
CA GLY A 36 -18.33 37.76 2.37
C GLY A 36 -19.82 38.02 2.57
N ARG A 37 -20.23 39.29 2.73
CA ARG A 37 -21.63 39.67 2.98
C ARG A 37 -22.54 39.50 1.76
N ARG A 38 -22.01 39.59 0.54
CA ARG A 38 -22.79 39.39 -0.70
C ARG A 38 -23.01 37.92 -1.06
N ALA A 39 -22.15 37.02 -0.59
CA ALA A 39 -22.24 35.58 -0.89
C ALA A 39 -23.31 34.86 -0.05
N ALA A 40 -23.49 35.25 1.22
CA ALA A 40 -24.50 34.67 2.10
C ALA A 40 -25.94 35.01 1.65
N GLN A 41 -26.15 36.24 1.18
CA GLN A 41 -27.47 36.75 0.79
C GLN A 41 -28.01 36.11 -0.52
N ARG A 42 -27.12 35.64 -1.40
CA ARG A 42 -27.47 34.93 -2.64
C ARG A 42 -27.89 33.47 -2.43
N ARG A 43 -27.37 32.79 -1.39
CA ARG A 43 -27.72 31.39 -1.09
C ARG A 43 -29.12 31.24 -0.52
N LEU A 44 -29.61 32.25 0.23
CA LEU A 44 -30.95 32.24 0.81
C LEU A 44 -32.06 32.44 -0.25
N TRP A 45 -31.78 33.21 -1.31
CA TRP A 45 -32.75 33.50 -2.38
C TRP A 45 -32.96 32.35 -3.38
N LEU A 46 -32.03 31.39 -3.46
CA LEU A 46 -32.10 30.24 -4.37
C LEU A 46 -32.87 29.04 -3.80
N LEU A 47 -33.14 29.00 -2.49
CA LEU A 47 -33.82 27.88 -1.83
C LEU A 47 -35.36 28.01 -1.79
N LEU A 48 -35.88 29.22 -1.98
CA LEU A 48 -37.33 29.49 -1.99
C LEU A 48 -38.13 28.80 -3.13
N PRO A 49 -37.65 28.74 -4.39
CA PRO A 49 -38.41 28.06 -5.45
C PRO A 49 -38.42 26.53 -5.29
N ALA A 50 -37.38 25.92 -4.70
CA ALA A 50 -37.31 24.48 -4.48
C ALA A 50 -38.30 24.01 -3.39
N ALA A 51 -38.48 24.81 -2.33
CA ALA A 51 -39.45 24.53 -1.27
C ALA A 51 -40.91 24.61 -1.77
N ALA A 52 -41.21 25.55 -2.68
CA ALA A 52 -42.54 25.68 -3.28
C ALA A 52 -42.90 24.46 -4.17
N LEU A 53 -41.92 23.92 -4.91
CA LEU A 53 -42.15 22.78 -5.81
C LEU A 53 -42.37 21.46 -5.06
N ALA A 54 -41.70 21.28 -3.92
CA ALA A 54 -41.92 20.13 -3.03
C ALA A 54 -43.34 20.13 -2.41
N LEU A 55 -43.88 21.30 -2.07
CA LEU A 55 -45.22 21.41 -1.48
C LEU A 55 -46.32 21.03 -2.49
N VAL A 56 -46.15 21.39 -3.77
CA VAL A 56 -47.08 21.04 -4.85
C VAL A 56 -47.08 19.53 -5.13
N ALA A 57 -45.92 18.89 -5.08
CA ALA A 57 -45.81 17.44 -5.27
C ALA A 57 -46.53 16.64 -4.17
N VAL A 58 -46.44 17.10 -2.91
CA VAL A 58 -47.14 16.46 -1.77
C VAL A 58 -48.66 16.62 -1.88
N LEU A 59 -49.15 17.75 -2.42
CA LEU A 59 -50.58 17.96 -2.61
C LEU A 59 -51.17 17.07 -3.72
N LEU A 60 -50.38 16.77 -4.76
CA LEU A 60 -50.75 15.92 -5.89
C LEU A 60 -50.90 14.44 -5.50
N VAL A 61 -50.07 13.94 -4.59
CA VAL A 61 -50.12 12.54 -4.12
C VAL A 61 -51.37 12.27 -3.26
N ARG A 62 -51.92 13.29 -2.59
CA ARG A 62 -53.15 13.14 -1.78
C ARG A 62 -54.46 13.08 -2.59
N GLN A 63 -54.40 13.32 -3.91
CA GLN A 63 -55.57 13.35 -4.80
C GLN A 63 -55.85 11.99 -5.48
N LEU A 64 -55.05 10.95 -5.23
CA LEU A 64 -55.22 9.63 -5.85
C LEU A 64 -56.20 8.74 -5.06
N PRO A 65 -57.24 8.15 -5.69
CA PRO A 65 -58.21 7.31 -5.01
C PRO A 65 -57.65 5.92 -4.66
N ALA A 66 -58.04 5.40 -3.49
CA ALA A 66 -57.60 4.10 -2.99
C ALA A 66 -58.25 2.92 -3.74
N PRO A 67 -57.52 1.83 -4.02
CA PRO A 67 -58.09 0.61 -4.59
C PRO A 67 -58.78 -0.25 -3.51
N VAL A 68 -59.98 -0.75 -3.82
CA VAL A 68 -60.80 -1.67 -2.99
C VAL A 68 -60.72 -3.09 -3.58
N PRO A 69 -60.77 -4.17 -2.75
CA PRO A 69 -60.18 -5.47 -3.07
C PRO A 69 -61.17 -6.45 -3.73
N ALA A 70 -60.65 -7.35 -4.57
CA ALA A 70 -61.41 -8.45 -5.17
C ALA A 70 -61.20 -9.77 -4.40
N GLN A 71 -62.30 -10.40 -4.01
CA GLN A 71 -62.38 -11.76 -3.46
C GLN A 71 -62.16 -12.83 -4.55
N PRO A 72 -61.64 -14.02 -4.21
CA PRO A 72 -61.44 -15.12 -5.16
C PRO A 72 -62.70 -15.99 -5.33
N PRO A 73 -62.97 -16.54 -6.53
CA PRO A 73 -63.95 -17.62 -6.68
C PRO A 73 -63.34 -19.00 -6.37
N ALA A 74 -64.20 -19.86 -5.83
CA ALA A 74 -63.94 -21.21 -5.37
C ALA A 74 -63.81 -22.25 -6.50
N ALA A 75 -62.96 -23.24 -6.21
CA ALA A 75 -63.06 -24.67 -6.49
C ALA A 75 -63.50 -25.17 -7.89
N GLY A 76 -62.54 -25.78 -8.59
CA GLY A 76 -62.74 -26.76 -9.65
C GLY A 76 -61.73 -27.90 -9.50
N VAL A 77 -62.27 -29.07 -9.16
CA VAL A 77 -61.62 -30.32 -8.72
C VAL A 77 -60.72 -30.95 -9.78
N ASN A 78 -59.55 -31.47 -9.37
CA ASN A 78 -59.11 -32.81 -9.79
C ASN A 78 -58.08 -33.41 -8.83
N ALA A 79 -58.34 -34.67 -8.48
CA ALA A 79 -57.69 -35.48 -7.45
C ALA A 79 -56.55 -36.33 -8.02
N ALA A 80 -55.51 -36.55 -7.22
CA ALA A 80 -54.69 -37.78 -7.10
C ALA A 80 -53.56 -37.47 -6.11
N ALA A 81 -53.69 -37.85 -4.84
CA ALA A 81 -53.28 -39.14 -4.29
C ALA A 81 -51.76 -39.30 -4.17
N ALA A 82 -51.35 -39.52 -2.92
CA ALA A 82 -50.02 -39.68 -2.38
C ALA A 82 -49.11 -40.70 -3.10
N VAL A 83 -47.80 -40.56 -2.91
CA VAL A 83 -46.92 -41.52 -2.22
C VAL A 83 -45.51 -40.92 -2.14
N ALA A 84 -44.98 -40.83 -0.93
CA ALA A 84 -43.59 -40.56 -0.61
C ALA A 84 -42.83 -41.88 -0.52
N GLU A 85 -41.58 -41.94 -1.00
CA GLU A 85 -40.53 -42.96 -0.76
C GLU A 85 -39.23 -42.51 -1.50
N PRO A 86 -38.02 -43.00 -1.16
CA PRO A 86 -37.11 -42.28 -0.26
C PRO A 86 -35.75 -41.91 -0.88
N VAL A 87 -35.00 -41.09 -0.14
CA VAL A 87 -33.62 -40.66 -0.41
C VAL A 87 -32.66 -41.85 -0.39
N ALA A 88 -31.96 -42.06 -1.51
CA ALA A 88 -30.83 -42.99 -1.61
C ALA A 88 -29.59 -42.38 -0.93
N ALA A 89 -29.05 -43.14 0.03
CA ALA A 89 -27.84 -42.85 0.75
C ALA A 89 -26.60 -42.88 -0.17
N ALA A 90 -25.81 -41.82 -0.14
CA ALA A 90 -24.41 -41.84 -0.56
C ALA A 90 -23.52 -42.00 0.68
N VAL A 91 -22.72 -43.05 0.66
CA VAL A 91 -21.79 -43.50 1.70
C VAL A 91 -20.71 -42.45 1.94
N ALA A 92 -20.62 -41.94 3.16
CA ALA A 92 -19.49 -41.15 3.65
C ALA A 92 -18.56 -42.06 4.47
N ALA A 93 -17.29 -42.10 4.08
CA ALA A 93 -16.19 -42.72 4.82
C ALA A 93 -16.02 -42.09 6.21
N PRO A 94 -15.44 -42.79 7.21
CA PRO A 94 -15.25 -42.24 8.54
C PRO A 94 -14.11 -41.22 8.49
N ALA A 95 -14.47 -39.95 8.38
CA ALA A 95 -13.56 -38.86 8.69
C ALA A 95 -13.50 -38.73 10.21
N ASP A 96 -12.37 -39.14 10.79
CA ASP A 96 -11.89 -38.57 12.04
C ASP A 96 -11.60 -37.08 11.80
N SER A 97 -12.66 -36.27 11.82
CA SER A 97 -12.58 -34.82 11.82
C SER A 97 -13.32 -34.34 13.05
N ARG A 98 -12.57 -34.16 14.15
CA ARG A 98 -12.99 -33.22 15.19
C ARG A 98 -13.20 -31.90 14.49
N ALA A 99 -14.46 -31.52 14.28
CA ALA A 99 -14.79 -30.22 13.73
C ALA A 99 -14.10 -29.15 14.60
N PRO A 100 -13.35 -28.21 13.99
CA PRO A 100 -12.76 -27.11 14.74
C PRO A 100 -13.88 -26.38 15.49
N ALA A 101 -13.67 -26.16 16.79
CA ALA A 101 -14.71 -25.66 17.65
C ALA A 101 -15.06 -24.20 17.28
N ALA A 102 -16.36 -23.94 17.10
CA ALA A 102 -16.87 -22.62 16.73
C ALA A 102 -16.41 -21.50 17.69
N ILE A 103 -16.08 -20.34 17.12
CA ILE A 103 -15.69 -19.12 17.82
C ILE A 103 -16.93 -18.22 17.88
N GLN A 104 -17.30 -17.70 19.03
CA GLN A 104 -18.42 -16.77 19.18
C GLN A 104 -17.95 -15.32 19.17
N LEU A 105 -18.58 -14.49 18.33
CA LEU A 105 -18.43 -13.04 18.36
C LEU A 105 -19.27 -12.46 19.51
N LEU A 106 -18.58 -12.00 20.56
CA LEU A 106 -19.20 -11.43 21.76
C LEU A 106 -19.57 -9.95 21.56
N ALA A 107 -18.69 -9.17 20.93
CA ALA A 107 -18.93 -7.76 20.67
C ALA A 107 -18.10 -7.22 19.49
N THR A 108 -18.59 -6.14 18.88
CA THR A 108 -17.85 -5.33 17.92
C THR A 108 -17.85 -3.89 18.39
N LEU A 109 -16.69 -3.32 18.63
CA LEU A 109 -16.53 -1.98 19.19
C LEU A 109 -15.75 -1.11 18.20
N PRO A 110 -16.43 -0.37 17.32
CA PRO A 110 -15.80 0.66 16.53
C PRO A 110 -15.50 1.88 17.42
N GLN A 111 -14.27 2.36 17.38
CA GLN A 111 -13.81 3.55 18.06
C GLN A 111 -13.18 4.49 17.03
N GLN A 112 -13.55 5.76 17.08
CA GLN A 112 -13.03 6.79 16.19
C GLN A 112 -12.31 7.85 17.00
N SER A 113 -11.09 8.16 16.59
CA SER A 113 -10.33 9.32 17.06
C SER A 113 -10.00 10.25 15.89
N GLU A 114 -9.37 11.39 16.17
CA GLU A 114 -8.93 12.30 15.12
C GLU A 114 -7.83 11.71 14.23
N GLN A 115 -6.99 10.85 14.79
CA GLN A 115 -5.77 10.35 14.14
C GLN A 115 -5.94 8.93 13.57
N ARG A 116 -6.84 8.12 14.14
CA ARG A 116 -7.05 6.72 13.74
C ARG A 116 -8.48 6.23 13.99
N PHE A 117 -8.89 5.26 13.19
CA PHE A 117 -10.06 4.41 13.42
C PHE A 117 -9.61 3.07 13.98
N VAL A 118 -10.33 2.53 14.96
CA VAL A 118 -10.02 1.24 15.60
C VAL A 118 -11.30 0.42 15.67
N LEU A 119 -11.30 -0.77 15.10
CA LEU A 119 -12.37 -1.76 15.21
C LEU A 119 -11.91 -2.92 16.08
N GLN A 120 -12.56 -3.13 17.22
CA GLN A 120 -12.26 -4.25 18.11
C GLN A 120 -13.33 -5.33 17.97
N LEU A 121 -12.91 -6.57 17.76
CA LEU A 121 -13.78 -7.76 17.82
C LEU A 121 -13.45 -8.54 19.09
N LEU A 122 -14.42 -8.67 19.99
CA LEU A 122 -14.30 -9.47 21.20
C LEU A 122 -14.82 -10.88 20.93
N LEU A 123 -14.01 -11.88 21.26
CA LEU A 123 -14.20 -13.28 20.90
C LEU A 123 -14.10 -14.17 22.14
N ASP A 124 -14.84 -15.28 22.16
CA ASP A 124 -14.78 -16.25 23.27
C ASP A 124 -13.47 -17.05 23.30
N ARG A 125 -12.77 -17.17 22.17
CA ARG A 125 -11.51 -17.90 22.01
C ARG A 125 -10.64 -17.30 20.91
N ALA A 126 -9.40 -17.77 20.83
CA ALA A 126 -8.44 -17.32 19.82
C ALA A 126 -8.96 -17.61 18.41
N PRO A 127 -9.09 -16.59 17.53
CA PRO A 127 -9.43 -16.80 16.15
C PRO A 127 -8.20 -17.21 15.33
N GLU A 128 -8.44 -18.03 14.32
CA GLU A 128 -7.57 -18.11 13.14
C GLU A 128 -8.17 -17.19 12.07
N TYR A 129 -7.35 -16.47 11.31
CA TYR A 129 -7.84 -15.67 10.20
C TYR A 129 -6.83 -15.56 9.06
N ARG A 130 -7.33 -15.30 7.85
CA ARG A 130 -6.53 -15.03 6.65
C ARG A 130 -6.74 -13.60 6.21
N ARG A 131 -5.65 -12.85 6.04
CA ARG A 131 -5.65 -11.48 5.55
C ARG A 131 -5.34 -11.45 4.05
N SER A 132 -6.03 -10.59 3.32
CA SER A 132 -5.77 -10.31 1.92
C SER A 132 -5.93 -8.81 1.66
N GLU A 133 -5.03 -8.25 0.87
CA GLU A 133 -5.00 -6.82 0.56
C GLU A 133 -4.88 -6.63 -0.94
N GLN A 134 -5.79 -5.84 -1.51
CA GLN A 134 -5.81 -5.48 -2.92
C GLN A 134 -6.28 -4.04 -3.04
N SER A 135 -5.40 -3.14 -3.50
CA SER A 135 -5.71 -1.78 -3.96
C SER A 135 -6.86 -1.08 -3.22
N GLY A 136 -6.62 -0.65 -1.97
CA GLY A 136 -7.60 0.07 -1.15
C GLY A 136 -8.67 -0.81 -0.48
N VAL A 137 -8.58 -2.14 -0.63
CA VAL A 137 -9.45 -3.12 0.02
C VAL A 137 -8.62 -4.07 0.88
N VAL A 138 -9.03 -4.23 2.14
CA VAL A 138 -8.46 -5.22 3.07
C VAL A 138 -9.57 -6.17 3.51
N SER A 139 -9.37 -7.47 3.32
CA SER A 139 -10.28 -8.52 3.79
C SER A 139 -9.57 -9.41 4.82
N LEU A 140 -10.19 -9.57 5.98
CA LEU A 140 -9.85 -10.57 6.99
C LEU A 140 -10.94 -11.65 7.03
N ARG A 141 -10.59 -12.87 6.60
CA ARG A 141 -11.48 -14.02 6.64
C ARG A 141 -11.25 -14.80 7.92
N LEU A 142 -12.26 -14.84 8.79
CA LEU A 142 -12.27 -15.54 10.07
C LEU A 142 -13.08 -16.86 9.93
N PRO A 143 -12.45 -17.99 9.59
CA PRO A 143 -13.12 -19.28 9.60
C PRO A 143 -13.66 -19.60 11.01
N HIS A 144 -14.80 -20.28 11.08
CA HIS A 144 -15.44 -20.73 12.33
C HIS A 144 -15.97 -19.62 13.24
N LEU A 145 -15.94 -18.35 12.80
CA LEU A 145 -16.57 -17.24 13.52
C LEU A 145 -18.09 -17.28 13.36
N GLN A 146 -18.80 -17.51 14.46
CA GLN A 146 -20.25 -17.41 14.58
C GLN A 146 -20.64 -16.03 15.10
N MET A 147 -21.56 -15.39 14.40
CA MET A 147 -22.14 -14.10 14.81
C MET A 147 -23.44 -14.37 15.58
N ASN A 148 -23.49 -14.03 16.87
CA ASN A 148 -24.62 -14.35 17.76
C ASN A 148 -25.98 -13.85 17.27
N ASP A 149 -26.00 -12.72 16.55
CA ASP A 149 -27.23 -12.09 16.04
C ASP A 149 -27.50 -12.40 14.55
N GLY A 150 -26.62 -13.15 13.88
CA GLY A 150 -26.73 -13.56 12.46
C GLY A 150 -26.68 -12.44 11.40
N GLY A 151 -26.80 -11.17 11.79
CA GLY A 151 -26.83 -10.02 10.88
C GLY A 151 -25.45 -9.42 10.58
N PRO A 152 -25.24 -8.85 9.38
CA PRO A 152 -24.01 -8.13 9.06
C PRO A 152 -23.85 -6.88 9.93
N ARG A 153 -22.62 -6.56 10.31
CA ARG A 153 -22.27 -5.33 11.04
C ARG A 153 -21.45 -4.44 10.12
N ALA A 154 -21.82 -3.18 9.93
CA ALA A 154 -21.10 -2.29 9.02
C ALA A 154 -21.08 -0.86 9.54
N GLY A 155 -20.13 -0.07 9.04
CA GLY A 155 -20.03 1.34 9.34
C GLY A 155 -19.25 2.10 8.26
N ARG A 156 -19.59 3.38 8.09
CA ARG A 156 -18.93 4.28 7.15
C ARG A 156 -18.38 5.48 7.90
N LEU A 157 -17.17 5.87 7.52
CA LEU A 157 -16.48 7.07 7.99
C LEU A 157 -16.09 7.91 6.78
N GLU A 158 -16.27 9.22 6.87
CA GLU A 158 -15.90 10.19 5.82
C GLU A 158 -15.26 11.42 6.48
N ARG A 159 -14.01 11.74 6.11
CA ARG A 159 -13.25 12.87 6.67
C ARG A 159 -12.18 13.34 5.68
N ASP A 160 -12.06 14.65 5.48
CA ASP A 160 -11.05 15.29 4.63
C ASP A 160 -10.93 14.71 3.20
N GLY A 161 -12.08 14.30 2.62
CA GLY A 161 -12.14 13.68 1.28
C GLY A 161 -11.73 12.21 1.23
N ARG A 162 -11.40 11.59 2.36
CA ARG A 162 -11.17 10.15 2.52
C ARG A 162 -12.40 9.49 3.09
N SER A 163 -12.82 8.36 2.52
CA SER A 163 -13.87 7.54 3.12
C SER A 163 -13.36 6.14 3.43
N LEU A 164 -13.74 5.62 4.59
CA LEU A 164 -13.53 4.24 5.00
C LEU A 164 -14.89 3.58 5.22
N ASN A 165 -15.14 2.47 4.53
CA ASN A 165 -16.29 1.63 4.77
C ASN A 165 -15.80 0.29 5.35
N TRP A 166 -16.39 -0.17 6.44
CA TRP A 166 -16.09 -1.47 7.00
C TRP A 166 -17.36 -2.31 7.13
N SER A 167 -17.25 -3.62 6.93
CA SER A 167 -18.36 -4.56 7.09
C SER A 167 -17.86 -5.93 7.55
N LEU A 168 -18.45 -6.46 8.61
CA LEU A 168 -18.32 -7.83 9.08
C LEU A 168 -19.58 -8.61 8.67
N GLN A 169 -19.43 -9.58 7.78
CA GLN A 169 -20.53 -10.36 7.23
C GLN A 169 -20.29 -11.86 7.39
N PRO A 170 -21.35 -12.67 7.60
CA PRO A 170 -21.22 -14.12 7.58
C PRO A 170 -20.83 -14.62 6.19
N LEU A 171 -19.87 -15.54 6.11
CA LEU A 171 -19.37 -16.15 4.87
C LEU A 171 -19.07 -17.63 5.09
N GLY A 172 -19.94 -18.51 4.58
CA GLY A 172 -19.80 -19.96 4.75
C GLY A 172 -19.89 -20.36 6.23
N GLU A 173 -18.91 -21.13 6.72
CA GLU A 173 -18.80 -21.55 8.13
C GLU A 173 -18.06 -20.51 9.00
N GLY A 174 -17.90 -19.27 8.56
CA GLY A 174 -17.23 -18.22 9.31
C GLY A 174 -17.74 -16.83 8.97
N ALA A 175 -16.88 -15.83 9.13
CA ALA A 175 -17.18 -14.45 8.80
C ALA A 175 -16.04 -13.80 8.01
N GLU A 176 -16.36 -12.74 7.30
CA GLU A 176 -15.40 -11.91 6.57
C GLU A 176 -15.55 -10.47 7.03
N LEU A 177 -14.45 -9.88 7.47
CA LEU A 177 -14.32 -8.45 7.74
C LEU A 177 -13.69 -7.78 6.53
N LEU A 178 -14.45 -6.92 5.87
CA LEU A 178 -14.02 -6.14 4.71
C LEU A 178 -13.84 -4.68 5.12
N LEU A 179 -12.71 -4.07 4.75
CA LEU A 179 -12.44 -2.65 4.87
C LEU A 179 -12.15 -2.11 3.46
N VAL A 180 -12.83 -1.02 3.09
CA VAL A 180 -12.71 -0.39 1.77
C VAL A 180 -12.44 1.10 1.96
N GLY A 181 -11.31 1.57 1.47
CA GLY A 181 -10.86 2.96 1.54
C GLY A 181 -10.86 3.62 0.17
N LEU A 182 -11.27 4.88 0.09
CA LEU A 182 -11.08 5.73 -1.10
C LEU A 182 -9.68 6.36 -1.04
N GLY A 183 -8.72 5.74 -1.74
CA GLY A 183 -7.31 6.17 -1.86
C GLY A 183 -6.37 4.98 -2.11
N ASP A 184 -5.25 5.20 -2.81
CA ASP A 184 -4.36 4.13 -3.29
C ASP A 184 -3.55 3.39 -2.19
N ASP A 185 -3.62 3.84 -0.93
CA ASP A 185 -2.86 3.30 0.21
C ASP A 185 -3.73 3.17 1.48
N LEU A 186 -4.76 2.29 1.47
CA LEU A 186 -5.46 1.93 2.71
C LEU A 186 -4.53 1.09 3.60
N GLN A 187 -3.93 1.72 4.61
CA GLN A 187 -3.14 1.02 5.62
C GLN A 187 -4.07 0.47 6.70
N VAL A 188 -4.03 -0.84 6.93
CA VAL A 188 -4.80 -1.50 7.99
C VAL A 188 -3.85 -2.31 8.85
N LEU A 189 -3.93 -2.15 10.15
CA LEU A 189 -3.13 -2.87 11.13
C LEU A 189 -4.04 -3.81 11.90
N ASP A 190 -3.62 -5.05 12.06
CA ASP A 190 -4.35 -6.04 12.84
C ASP A 190 -3.48 -6.57 13.97
N ARG A 191 -4.07 -6.68 15.16
CA ARG A 191 -3.38 -7.17 16.37
C ARG A 191 -4.33 -8.05 17.16
N LEU A 192 -3.86 -9.23 17.55
CA LEU A 192 -4.62 -10.16 18.38
C LEU A 192 -4.07 -10.16 19.81
N GLU A 193 -4.93 -9.89 20.80
CA GLU A 193 -4.55 -9.84 22.21
C GLU A 193 -5.44 -10.75 23.09
N PRO A 194 -4.88 -11.43 24.10
CA PRO A 194 -5.68 -12.14 25.10
C PRO A 194 -6.30 -11.16 26.11
N ALA A 195 -7.56 -11.38 26.45
CA ALA A 195 -8.35 -10.57 27.39
C ALA A 195 -8.97 -11.47 28.47
N GLY A 196 -8.13 -11.98 29.38
CA GLY A 196 -8.53 -13.00 30.36
C GLY A 196 -8.76 -14.34 29.65
N GLU A 197 -9.97 -14.90 29.77
CA GLU A 197 -10.40 -16.11 29.06
C GLU A 197 -10.86 -15.83 27.61
N ARG A 198 -10.92 -14.55 27.22
CA ARG A 198 -11.41 -14.09 25.91
C ARG A 198 -10.27 -13.60 25.03
N TRP A 199 -10.60 -13.28 23.79
CA TRP A 199 -9.64 -12.77 22.80
C TRP A 199 -10.16 -11.51 22.13
N GLN A 200 -9.25 -10.62 21.76
CA GLN A 200 -9.56 -9.34 21.13
C GLN A 200 -8.75 -9.19 19.84
N LEU A 201 -9.46 -9.11 18.70
CA LEU A 201 -8.85 -8.72 17.43
C LEU A 201 -9.06 -7.22 17.24
N TRP A 202 -7.95 -6.49 17.27
CA TRP A 202 -7.87 -5.06 16.99
C TRP A 202 -7.59 -4.86 15.52
N VAL A 203 -8.34 -3.99 14.86
CA VAL A 203 -8.13 -3.59 13.46
C VAL A 203 -8.06 -2.06 13.42
N GLU A 204 -6.87 -1.51 13.23
CA GLU A 204 -6.60 -0.07 13.23
C GLU A 204 -6.37 0.46 11.82
N VAL A 205 -6.90 1.64 11.54
CA VAL A 205 -6.72 2.36 10.28
C VAL A 205 -6.28 3.79 10.60
N PRO A 206 -5.02 4.18 10.34
CA PRO A 206 -4.58 5.56 10.52
C PRO A 206 -5.33 6.49 9.55
N LEU A 207 -5.90 7.56 10.08
CA LEU A 207 -6.67 8.55 9.32
C LEU A 207 -5.81 9.78 8.96
N GLN A 208 -4.77 10.07 9.75
CA GLN A 208 -3.78 11.13 9.51
C GLN A 208 -2.39 10.52 9.26
N ALA A 209 -1.61 11.11 8.34
CA ALA A 209 -0.16 10.93 8.35
C ALA A 209 0.39 11.77 9.51
N GLU A 210 1.21 11.19 10.39
CA GLU A 210 1.82 11.91 11.52
C GLU A 210 2.47 13.21 11.03
N ALA A 211 2.04 14.32 11.61
CA ALA A 211 2.78 15.57 11.55
C ALA A 211 4.06 15.38 12.37
N GLU A 212 5.19 15.56 11.71
CA GLU A 212 6.52 15.63 12.32
C GLU A 212 6.50 16.71 13.42
N PRO A 213 6.95 16.42 14.67
CA PRO A 213 7.02 17.45 15.69
C PRO A 213 8.02 18.53 15.24
N PRO A 214 7.75 19.83 15.48
CA PRO A 214 8.67 20.87 15.08
C PRO A 214 10.03 20.65 15.77
N PRO A 215 11.16 20.81 15.05
CA PRO A 215 12.47 20.65 15.63
C PRO A 215 12.64 21.66 16.77
N ALA A 216 13.03 21.15 17.94
CA ALA A 216 13.39 21.98 19.08
C ALA A 216 14.56 22.89 18.69
N GLU A 217 14.35 24.20 18.80
CA GLU A 217 15.41 25.21 18.69
C GLU A 217 16.43 24.97 19.80
N LEU A 218 17.63 24.54 19.43
CA LEU A 218 18.78 24.55 20.34
C LEU A 218 19.34 25.97 20.40
N PRO A 219 19.70 26.48 21.59
CA PRO A 219 20.18 27.84 21.75
C PRO A 219 21.56 27.98 21.09
N VAL A 220 21.69 29.04 20.28
CA VAL A 220 22.92 29.43 19.59
C VAL A 220 23.92 29.93 20.64
N ALA A 221 25.00 29.18 20.85
CA ALA A 221 26.14 29.65 21.63
C ALA A 221 26.97 30.60 20.76
N SER A 222 27.00 31.86 21.16
CA SER A 222 27.93 32.87 20.68
C SER A 222 29.35 32.52 21.14
N ALA A 223 30.32 32.61 20.23
CA ALA A 223 31.73 32.76 20.61
C ALA A 223 32.43 33.58 19.52
N ASP A 224 32.71 34.83 19.90
CA ASP A 224 33.61 35.74 19.20
C ASP A 224 35.08 35.28 19.34
N GLU A 225 35.80 35.60 18.27
CA GLU A 225 37.25 35.90 18.14
C GLU A 225 38.32 34.80 17.93
N PRO A 226 39.40 35.15 17.18
CA PRO A 226 40.19 34.22 16.37
C PRO A 226 41.65 34.07 16.86
N ALA A 227 42.28 32.92 16.58
CA ALA A 227 43.75 32.84 16.65
C ALA A 227 44.34 31.70 15.78
N ALA A 228 45.21 32.15 14.86
CA ALA A 228 46.50 31.58 14.48
C ALA A 228 46.60 30.16 13.86
N ALA A 229 46.92 30.17 12.56
CA ALA A 229 47.65 29.09 11.89
C ALA A 229 49.09 28.95 12.44
N PRO A 230 49.74 27.80 12.19
CA PRO A 230 50.82 27.84 11.21
C PRO A 230 50.85 26.64 10.25
N GLN A 231 51.40 26.91 9.07
CA GLN A 231 51.68 25.96 7.98
C GLN A 231 53.07 25.31 8.11
N ALA A 232 53.18 24.13 7.45
CA ALA A 232 54.24 23.71 6.53
C ALA A 232 55.26 22.63 6.96
N ARG A 233 55.34 21.59 6.10
CA ARG A 233 56.52 20.91 5.46
C ARG A 233 56.33 19.38 5.51
N ALA A 234 56.13 18.64 4.40
CA ALA A 234 56.97 18.36 3.23
C ALA A 234 58.18 17.43 3.50
N GLY A 235 58.25 16.31 2.73
CA GLY A 235 59.32 15.29 2.68
C GLY A 235 58.98 14.02 3.50
N GLU A 236 59.22 12.77 3.10
CA GLU A 236 59.98 12.18 1.98
C GLU A 236 59.77 10.64 2.00
N GLU A 237 59.82 10.02 0.82
CA GLU A 237 60.32 8.66 0.50
C GLU A 237 59.69 7.32 0.99
N ALA A 238 59.10 6.64 0.00
CA ALA A 238 59.24 5.23 -0.41
C ALA A 238 60.07 4.22 0.42
N ARG A 239 59.47 3.04 0.66
CA ARG A 239 60.11 1.75 0.31
C ARG A 239 59.12 0.62 0.09
N ALA A 240 59.15 0.08 -1.14
CA ALA A 240 58.49 -1.16 -1.53
C ALA A 240 59.21 -2.38 -0.96
N THR A 241 58.48 -3.47 -0.69
CA THR A 241 59.05 -4.82 -0.70
C THR A 241 58.07 -5.77 -1.38
N ARG A 242 58.51 -6.23 -2.55
CA ARG A 242 57.99 -7.31 -3.38
C ARG A 242 58.70 -8.59 -2.95
N ILE A 243 57.98 -9.68 -2.69
CA ILE A 243 58.52 -11.05 -2.83
C ILE A 243 57.44 -11.94 -3.48
N GLN A 244 57.89 -12.71 -4.47
CA GLN A 244 57.16 -13.65 -5.34
C GLN A 244 57.37 -15.12 -4.89
N PRO A 245 56.69 -16.12 -5.49
CA PRO A 245 56.36 -17.41 -4.90
C PRO A 245 57.29 -18.59 -5.29
N VAL A 246 57.22 -19.72 -4.56
CA VAL A 246 57.89 -21.02 -4.84
C VAL A 246 56.98 -22.16 -4.31
N VAL A 247 56.33 -22.98 -5.17
CA VAL A 247 56.68 -24.33 -5.71
C VAL A 247 56.80 -25.48 -4.68
N ALA A 248 56.03 -26.55 -4.92
CA ALA A 248 55.93 -27.82 -4.18
C ALA A 248 57.14 -28.77 -4.40
N PRO A 249 57.30 -29.87 -3.61
CA PRO A 249 56.80 -31.19 -4.07
C PRO A 249 56.37 -32.20 -2.96
N ALA A 250 55.71 -33.31 -3.38
CA ALA A 250 55.49 -34.58 -2.64
C ALA A 250 56.71 -35.55 -2.86
N PRO A 251 56.80 -36.85 -2.42
CA PRO A 251 55.79 -37.80 -1.89
C PRO A 251 56.25 -38.82 -0.78
N SER A 252 55.37 -39.79 -0.42
CA SER A 252 55.65 -41.25 -0.19
C SER A 252 55.11 -41.84 1.14
N VAL A 253 54.03 -42.66 1.21
CA VAL A 253 53.80 -44.13 1.03
C VAL A 253 53.49 -44.86 2.38
N ALA A 254 52.23 -45.32 2.53
CA ALA A 254 51.65 -46.65 2.92
C ALA A 254 52.42 -47.64 3.88
N PRO A 255 51.80 -48.70 4.50
CA PRO A 255 50.68 -49.48 3.92
C PRO A 255 49.70 -50.31 4.82
N THR A 256 48.71 -50.91 4.13
CA THR A 256 48.03 -52.24 4.29
C THR A 256 46.92 -52.52 5.34
N ALA A 257 45.66 -52.57 4.85
CA ALA A 257 44.67 -53.69 4.72
C ALA A 257 44.80 -55.00 5.58
N PRO A 258 43.78 -55.91 5.70
CA PRO A 258 42.64 -56.14 4.78
C PRO A 258 41.26 -56.55 5.41
N ALA A 259 40.34 -56.95 4.52
CA ALA A 259 38.90 -57.07 4.66
C ALA A 259 38.34 -58.52 4.62
N ALA A 260 37.06 -58.63 5.04
CA ALA A 260 35.99 -59.59 4.62
C ALA A 260 36.13 -61.09 5.04
N PRO A 261 35.03 -61.89 5.11
CA PRO A 261 34.15 -62.19 3.96
C PRO A 261 32.63 -62.30 4.23
N VAL A 262 31.91 -62.50 3.12
CA VAL A 262 30.46 -62.70 2.92
C VAL A 262 30.12 -64.20 2.89
N ALA A 263 28.91 -64.62 3.31
CA ALA A 263 28.28 -65.88 2.88
C ALA A 263 26.74 -65.82 2.92
N VAL A 264 26.13 -66.50 1.94
CA VAL A 264 24.71 -66.59 1.58
C VAL A 264 24.16 -67.98 1.95
N ALA A 265 22.88 -68.12 2.38
CA ALA A 265 21.88 -69.09 1.84
C ALA A 265 20.73 -69.51 2.80
N ARG A 266 19.51 -69.54 2.19
CA ARG A 266 18.36 -70.48 2.31
C ARG A 266 17.42 -70.53 3.54
N ALA A 267 16.12 -70.39 3.24
CA ALA A 267 14.93 -70.79 4.03
C ALA A 267 14.56 -72.30 3.78
N PRO A 268 13.64 -72.97 4.53
CA PRO A 268 12.20 -72.65 4.65
C PRO A 268 11.48 -72.89 6.02
N GLN A 269 10.32 -72.20 6.19
CA GLN A 269 8.98 -72.54 6.80
C GLN A 269 8.89 -73.39 8.10
N THR A 270 8.00 -73.18 9.09
CA THR A 270 6.58 -72.75 9.12
C THR A 270 6.16 -72.50 10.59
N SER A 271 5.35 -71.47 10.89
CA SER A 271 4.03 -71.59 11.54
C SER A 271 3.53 -70.25 12.15
N ALA A 272 2.43 -69.78 11.57
CA ALA A 272 1.29 -69.03 12.14
C ALA A 272 1.49 -67.76 12.97
N ALA A 273 0.93 -66.67 12.42
CA ALA A 273 0.66 -65.37 13.03
C ALA A 273 -0.41 -65.44 14.17
N PRO A 274 -0.60 -64.37 14.97
CA PRO A 274 -1.33 -63.21 14.49
C PRO A 274 -0.60 -61.86 14.70
N VAL A 275 -0.94 -60.95 13.80
CA VAL A 275 -0.58 -59.54 13.68
C VAL A 275 -0.72 -58.74 14.98
N SER A 276 0.39 -58.14 15.44
CA SER A 276 0.40 -57.05 16.42
C SER A 276 0.73 -55.75 15.71
N THR A 277 -0.14 -54.78 15.94
CA THR A 277 -0.20 -53.40 15.44
C THR A 277 1.16 -52.73 15.21
N ALA A 278 1.34 -52.22 13.99
CA ALA A 278 2.39 -51.28 13.65
C ALA A 278 2.31 -50.04 14.56
N GLN A 279 3.34 -49.85 15.38
CA GLN A 279 3.61 -48.58 16.03
C GLN A 279 4.01 -47.58 14.95
N ALA A 280 3.05 -46.75 14.54
CA ALA A 280 3.33 -45.56 13.77
C ALA A 280 4.27 -44.68 14.59
N SER A 281 5.46 -44.41 14.02
CA SER A 281 6.33 -43.33 14.45
C SER A 281 5.53 -42.04 14.40
N ALA A 282 5.06 -41.59 15.57
CA ALA A 282 4.44 -40.31 15.74
C ALA A 282 5.54 -39.26 15.55
N ALA A 283 5.65 -38.77 14.30
CA ALA A 283 6.24 -37.48 14.03
C ALA A 283 5.55 -36.48 14.96
N ARG A 284 6.31 -35.97 15.94
CA ARG A 284 5.91 -34.84 16.77
C ARG A 284 5.75 -33.64 15.85
N ALA A 285 4.56 -33.47 15.28
CA ALA A 285 4.13 -32.18 14.76
C ALA A 285 3.99 -31.26 15.97
N SER A 286 5.01 -30.46 16.23
CA SER A 286 4.89 -29.33 17.14
C SER A 286 3.82 -28.41 16.57
N VAL A 287 2.68 -28.35 17.24
CA VAL A 287 1.68 -27.30 17.05
C VAL A 287 2.39 -26.00 17.43
N ALA A 288 2.83 -25.24 16.42
CA ALA A 288 3.40 -23.93 16.64
C ALA A 288 2.26 -23.01 17.09
N SER A 289 2.29 -22.62 18.36
CA SER A 289 1.67 -21.39 18.81
C SER A 289 2.08 -20.27 17.85
N HIS A 290 1.10 -19.54 17.30
CA HIS A 290 1.36 -18.48 16.33
C HIS A 290 2.12 -17.34 17.02
N ARG A 291 3.45 -17.38 16.97
CA ARG A 291 4.30 -16.20 17.18
C ARG A 291 3.93 -15.19 16.10
N PRO A 292 3.89 -13.88 16.41
CA PRO A 292 3.67 -12.90 15.38
C PRO A 292 4.69 -13.12 14.27
N ASP A 293 4.23 -13.11 13.02
CA ASP A 293 5.14 -13.20 11.88
C ASP A 293 6.18 -12.08 12.00
N THR A 294 7.46 -12.42 11.86
CA THR A 294 8.59 -11.46 11.96
C THR A 294 8.40 -10.24 11.07
N LEU A 295 7.71 -10.41 9.93
CA LEU A 295 7.33 -9.30 9.06
C LEU A 295 6.31 -8.37 9.71
N SER A 296 5.29 -8.91 10.37
CA SER A 296 4.30 -8.12 11.12
C SER A 296 4.93 -7.41 12.31
N GLU A 297 5.85 -8.04 13.03
CA GLU A 297 6.62 -7.37 14.10
C GLU A 297 7.45 -6.20 13.55
N ALA A 298 8.12 -6.39 12.42
CA ALA A 298 8.89 -5.33 11.80
C ALA A 298 8.02 -4.17 11.30
N ARG A 299 6.86 -4.46 10.71
CA ARG A 299 5.89 -3.43 10.30
C ARG A 299 5.38 -2.65 11.51
N GLN A 300 5.07 -3.34 12.60
CA GLN A 300 4.69 -2.69 13.86
C GLN A 300 5.80 -1.78 14.39
N ALA A 301 7.05 -2.24 14.37
CA ALA A 301 8.19 -1.43 14.78
C ALA A 301 8.37 -0.17 13.91
N LEU A 302 8.13 -0.24 12.59
CA LEU A 302 8.16 0.95 11.72
C LEU A 302 7.11 1.99 12.11
N LEU A 303 5.90 1.54 12.47
CA LEU A 303 4.78 2.42 12.83
C LEU A 303 4.97 3.12 14.17
N VAL A 304 5.63 2.44 15.12
CA VAL A 304 5.99 3.02 16.42
C VAL A 304 7.24 3.90 16.31
N GLY A 305 7.84 4.02 15.11
CA GLY A 305 9.05 4.80 14.86
C GLY A 305 10.35 4.09 15.29
N GLU A 306 10.29 2.83 15.73
CA GLU A 306 11.44 1.99 16.06
C GLU A 306 12.16 1.48 14.79
N ARG A 307 12.62 2.40 13.93
CA ARG A 307 13.21 2.11 12.62
C ARG A 307 14.39 1.13 12.70
N GLY A 308 15.30 1.33 13.66
CA GLY A 308 16.45 0.45 13.86
C GLY A 308 16.06 -1.00 14.18
N ARG A 309 15.04 -1.20 15.02
CA ARG A 309 14.53 -2.54 15.36
C ARG A 309 13.85 -3.18 14.15
N ALA A 310 13.03 -2.42 13.42
CA ALA A 310 12.39 -2.91 12.21
C ALA A 310 13.40 -3.37 11.16
N ILE A 311 14.45 -2.58 10.93
CA ILE A 311 15.54 -2.93 10.01
C ILE A 311 16.22 -4.23 10.45
N ALA A 312 16.56 -4.36 11.74
CA ALA A 312 17.19 -5.58 12.25
C ALA A 312 16.32 -6.84 12.04
N LEU A 313 15.01 -6.74 12.31
CA LEU A 313 14.05 -7.82 12.08
C LEU A 313 13.93 -8.18 10.59
N LEU A 314 13.82 -7.17 9.73
CA LEU A 314 13.69 -7.36 8.28
C LEU A 314 14.95 -7.93 7.66
N GLU A 315 16.13 -7.48 8.07
CA GLU A 315 17.40 -8.06 7.62
C GLU A 315 17.53 -9.52 8.04
N GLN A 316 17.15 -9.84 9.28
CA GLN A 316 17.15 -11.22 9.75
C GLN A 316 16.20 -12.08 8.91
N LEU A 317 15.00 -11.56 8.62
CA LEU A 317 14.02 -12.25 7.80
C LEU A 317 14.54 -12.47 6.37
N VAL A 318 15.13 -11.46 5.73
CA VAL A 318 15.71 -11.57 4.38
C VAL A 318 16.91 -12.52 4.36
N ARG A 319 17.73 -12.56 5.42
CA ARG A 319 18.82 -13.55 5.56
C ARG A 319 18.30 -14.98 5.66
N GLN A 320 17.22 -15.20 6.41
CA GLN A 320 16.60 -16.52 6.57
C GLN A 320 15.81 -16.95 5.34
N GLN A 321 15.13 -16.00 4.68
CA GLN A 321 14.26 -16.21 3.55
C GLN A 321 14.62 -15.26 2.42
N PRO A 322 15.69 -15.55 1.64
CA PRO A 322 16.16 -14.64 0.60
C PRO A 322 15.18 -14.47 -0.58
N GLU A 323 14.10 -15.26 -0.62
CA GLU A 323 13.04 -15.15 -1.63
C GLU A 323 11.81 -14.36 -1.17
N HIS A 324 11.81 -13.87 0.07
CA HIS A 324 10.70 -13.12 0.63
C HIS A 324 10.67 -11.67 0.09
N ARG A 325 10.06 -11.49 -1.09
CA ARG A 325 9.99 -10.19 -1.79
C ARG A 325 9.38 -9.08 -0.94
N GLU A 326 8.31 -9.39 -0.21
CA GLU A 326 7.65 -8.40 0.65
C GLU A 326 8.59 -7.87 1.75
N ALA A 327 9.31 -8.75 2.45
CA ALA A 327 10.30 -8.38 3.45
C ALA A 327 11.42 -7.51 2.85
N LEU A 328 11.87 -7.83 1.62
CA LEU A 328 12.86 -7.01 0.92
C LEU A 328 12.33 -5.62 0.56
N ARG A 329 11.07 -5.51 0.13
CA ARG A 329 10.42 -4.21 -0.15
C ARG A 329 10.28 -3.38 1.13
N TRP A 330 9.89 -4.00 2.23
CA TRP A 330 9.83 -3.34 3.54
C TRP A 330 11.21 -2.91 4.04
N LEU A 331 12.23 -3.75 3.85
CA LEU A 331 13.62 -3.40 4.20
C LEU A 331 14.11 -2.19 3.41
N ALA A 332 13.89 -2.18 2.09
CA ALA A 332 14.26 -1.05 1.24
C ALA A 332 13.51 0.24 1.63
N ARG A 333 12.21 0.17 1.96
CA ARG A 333 11.47 1.32 2.53
C ARG A 333 12.07 1.81 3.84
N ALA A 334 12.41 0.88 4.74
CA ALA A 334 12.98 1.19 6.03
C ALA A 334 14.35 1.88 5.90
N TRP A 335 15.22 1.39 4.99
CA TRP A 335 16.49 2.04 4.68
C TRP A 335 16.31 3.45 4.12
N LEU A 336 15.34 3.68 3.23
CA LEU A 336 15.03 5.03 2.73
C LEU A 336 14.57 5.97 3.85
N ALA A 337 13.68 5.49 4.72
CA ALA A 337 13.13 6.28 5.83
C ALA A 337 14.17 6.59 6.92
N ASP A 338 15.17 5.73 7.09
CA ASP A 338 16.27 5.90 8.04
C ASP A 338 17.47 6.68 7.46
N GLY A 339 17.40 7.12 6.20
CA GLY A 339 18.49 7.83 5.53
C GLY A 339 19.65 6.93 5.09
N GLN A 340 19.49 5.60 5.16
CA GLN A 340 20.49 4.60 4.71
C GLN A 340 20.47 4.40 3.18
N GLY A 341 20.27 5.46 2.40
CA GLY A 341 20.18 5.40 0.93
C GLY A 341 21.45 4.82 0.28
N ALA A 342 22.64 5.17 0.79
CA ALA A 342 23.90 4.63 0.28
C ALA A 342 24.00 3.11 0.41
N ARG A 343 23.48 2.56 1.52
CA ARG A 343 23.44 1.11 1.76
C ARG A 343 22.47 0.42 0.81
N LEU A 344 21.28 1.01 0.63
CA LEU A 344 20.30 0.51 -0.34
C LEU A 344 20.89 0.46 -1.76
N LEU A 345 21.60 1.51 -2.19
CA LEU A 345 22.26 1.57 -3.49
C LEU A 345 23.33 0.48 -3.67
N ALA A 346 24.02 0.10 -2.59
CA ALA A 346 25.03 -0.96 -2.63
C ALA A 346 24.44 -2.37 -2.65
N GLU A 347 23.41 -2.64 -1.83
CA GLU A 347 22.91 -3.99 -1.57
C GLU A 347 21.71 -4.39 -2.46
N LEU A 348 20.81 -3.45 -2.73
CA LEU A 348 19.54 -3.75 -3.42
C LEU A 348 19.71 -4.21 -4.88
N PRO A 349 20.67 -3.72 -5.70
CA PRO A 349 20.84 -4.17 -7.08
C PRO A 349 21.07 -5.68 -7.21
N ALA A 350 21.85 -6.28 -6.30
CA ALA A 350 22.10 -7.73 -6.29
C ALA A 350 20.82 -8.53 -5.97
N GLN A 351 19.98 -8.02 -5.07
CA GLN A 351 18.69 -8.64 -4.74
C GLN A 351 17.68 -8.46 -5.87
N LEU A 352 17.63 -7.29 -6.49
CA LEU A 352 16.76 -6.98 -7.63
C LEU A 352 17.10 -7.86 -8.84
N ALA A 353 18.36 -8.23 -9.04
CA ALA A 353 18.76 -9.18 -10.09
C ALA A 353 18.08 -10.56 -9.96
N ARG A 354 17.69 -10.96 -8.73
CA ARG A 354 16.94 -12.20 -8.47
C ARG A 354 15.44 -12.04 -8.72
N PHE A 355 14.92 -10.82 -8.59
CA PHE A 355 13.52 -10.48 -8.84
C PHE A 355 13.39 -9.39 -9.90
N PRO A 356 13.86 -9.63 -11.14
CA PRO A 356 14.00 -8.56 -12.12
C PRO A 356 12.67 -7.94 -12.55
N ALA A 357 11.53 -8.58 -12.25
CA ALA A 357 10.17 -8.16 -12.59
C ALA A 357 9.49 -7.35 -11.49
N ASP A 358 10.13 -7.19 -10.33
CA ASP A 358 9.55 -6.50 -9.19
C ASP A 358 9.61 -4.97 -9.41
N SER A 359 8.49 -4.40 -9.87
CA SER A 359 8.39 -2.96 -10.18
C SER A 359 8.58 -2.09 -8.95
N GLU A 360 8.10 -2.54 -7.79
CA GLU A 360 8.17 -1.81 -6.54
C GLU A 360 9.62 -1.71 -6.02
N LEU A 361 10.40 -2.79 -6.09
CA LEU A 361 11.83 -2.73 -5.78
C LEU A 361 12.60 -1.80 -6.73
N ARG A 362 12.24 -1.78 -8.02
CA ARG A 362 12.83 -0.83 -8.99
C ARG A 362 12.51 0.61 -8.61
N VAL A 363 11.28 0.90 -8.21
CA VAL A 363 10.85 2.22 -7.75
C VAL A 363 11.61 2.64 -6.49
N LEU A 364 11.79 1.73 -5.53
CA LEU A 364 12.55 2.02 -4.30
C LEU A 364 14.03 2.29 -4.61
N LEU A 365 14.64 1.52 -5.51
CA LEU A 365 16.00 1.78 -5.98
C LEU A 365 16.10 3.14 -6.70
N ALA A 366 15.16 3.44 -7.59
CA ALA A 366 15.11 4.73 -8.29
C ALA A 366 14.96 5.91 -7.34
N ARG A 367 14.17 5.78 -6.27
CA ARG A 367 14.07 6.81 -5.21
C ARG A 367 15.41 7.06 -4.52
N ALA A 368 16.14 6.00 -4.16
CA ALA A 368 17.47 6.15 -3.57
C ALA A 368 18.45 6.83 -4.54
N GLN A 369 18.38 6.48 -5.83
CA GLN A 369 19.21 7.11 -6.88
C GLN A 369 18.89 8.61 -7.02
N LEU A 370 17.61 8.98 -7.00
CA LEU A 370 17.19 10.39 -7.01
C LEU A 370 17.64 11.16 -5.76
N GLN A 371 17.54 10.57 -4.57
CA GLN A 371 18.05 11.16 -3.33
C GLN A 371 19.57 11.37 -3.35
N ALA A 372 20.31 10.50 -4.07
CA ALA A 372 21.73 10.65 -4.30
C ALA A 372 22.08 11.63 -5.45
N GLY A 373 21.07 12.20 -6.13
CA GLY A 373 21.24 13.10 -7.27
C GLY A 373 21.52 12.41 -8.61
N ASP A 374 21.49 11.08 -8.68
CA ASP A 374 21.72 10.32 -9.91
C ASP A 374 20.41 10.03 -10.64
N THR A 375 19.85 11.09 -11.24
CA THR A 375 18.65 11.01 -12.07
C THR A 375 18.85 10.08 -13.28
N SER A 376 20.06 10.01 -13.82
CA SER A 376 20.37 9.18 -14.99
C SER A 376 20.24 7.68 -14.70
N ALA A 377 20.76 7.24 -13.55
CA ALA A 377 20.65 5.85 -13.13
C ALA A 377 19.22 5.48 -12.73
N ALA A 378 18.46 6.41 -12.14
CA ALA A 378 17.04 6.23 -11.86
C ALA A 378 16.23 5.95 -13.14
N ILE A 379 16.45 6.77 -14.19
CA ILE A 379 15.82 6.56 -15.51
C ILE A 379 16.22 5.22 -16.09
N ALA A 380 17.52 4.91 -16.13
CA ALA A 380 18.02 3.66 -16.72
C ALA A 380 17.43 2.42 -16.03
N ASN A 381 17.38 2.42 -14.69
CA ASN A 381 16.79 1.36 -13.89
C ASN A 381 15.29 1.17 -14.20
N LEU A 382 14.51 2.26 -14.22
CA LEU A 382 13.07 2.18 -14.44
C LEU A 382 12.71 1.83 -15.90
N ALA A 383 13.45 2.37 -16.87
CA ALA A 383 13.22 2.12 -18.29
C ALA A 383 13.65 0.71 -18.72
N ALA A 384 14.61 0.09 -18.02
CA ALA A 384 15.14 -1.23 -18.38
C ALA A 384 14.07 -2.34 -18.35
N ARG A 385 13.08 -2.25 -17.46
CA ARG A 385 11.98 -3.23 -17.42
C ARG A 385 10.69 -2.64 -16.87
N MET A 386 9.94 -2.03 -17.76
CA MET A 386 8.65 -1.43 -17.42
C MET A 386 7.57 -2.52 -17.28
N PRO A 387 6.73 -2.49 -16.22
CA PRO A 387 5.54 -3.33 -16.14
C PRO A 387 4.51 -2.92 -17.23
N PRO A 388 3.48 -3.74 -17.50
CA PRO A 388 2.38 -3.31 -18.36
C PRO A 388 1.68 -2.06 -17.81
N LEU A 389 1.40 -1.08 -18.68
CA LEU A 389 0.79 0.21 -18.29
C LEU A 389 -0.48 0.07 -17.46
N ALA A 390 -1.41 -0.80 -17.87
CA ALA A 390 -2.66 -1.01 -17.15
C ALA A 390 -2.48 -1.67 -15.77
N GLY A 391 -1.38 -2.40 -15.56
CA GLY A 391 -1.08 -3.07 -14.29
C GLY A 391 -0.42 -2.15 -13.26
N ASP A 392 0.37 -1.16 -13.72
CA ASP A 392 1.03 -0.21 -12.84
C ASP A 392 1.16 1.18 -13.51
N PRO A 393 0.07 1.98 -13.54
CA PRO A 393 0.10 3.33 -14.10
C PRO A 393 0.99 4.29 -13.28
N ALA A 394 1.09 4.05 -11.96
CA ALA A 394 1.88 4.88 -11.06
C ALA A 394 3.38 4.79 -11.37
N TYR A 395 3.88 3.60 -11.72
CA TYR A 395 5.25 3.42 -12.21
C TYR A 395 5.57 4.28 -13.43
N HIS A 396 4.65 4.31 -14.40
CA HIS A 396 4.81 5.10 -15.62
C HIS A 396 4.72 6.60 -15.34
N ALA A 397 3.82 7.02 -14.45
CA ALA A 397 3.70 8.41 -14.04
C ALA A 397 4.97 8.89 -13.31
N LEU A 398 5.56 8.05 -12.46
CA LEU A 398 6.83 8.34 -11.80
C LEU A 398 7.96 8.48 -12.83
N LEU A 399 8.10 7.52 -13.76
CA LEU A 399 9.13 7.61 -14.79
C LEU A 399 8.94 8.84 -15.68
N ALA A 400 7.70 9.18 -16.05
CA ALA A 400 7.38 10.37 -16.82
C ALA A 400 7.77 11.66 -16.10
N ALA A 401 7.54 11.73 -14.78
CA ALA A 401 7.97 12.85 -13.95
C ALA A 401 9.50 12.94 -13.86
N ILE A 402 10.19 11.81 -13.67
CA ILE A 402 11.66 11.79 -13.65
C ILE A 402 12.24 12.26 -14.99
N TYR A 403 11.62 11.89 -16.11
CA TYR A 403 12.00 12.45 -17.43
C TYR A 403 11.82 13.97 -17.49
N GLN A 404 10.78 14.54 -16.88
CA GLN A 404 10.63 16.00 -16.77
C GLN A 404 11.76 16.62 -15.96
N GLN A 405 12.13 16.04 -14.82
CA GLN A 405 13.26 16.50 -14.00
C GLN A 405 14.56 16.57 -14.81
N ALA A 406 14.76 15.56 -15.66
CA ALA A 406 15.94 15.44 -16.50
C ALA A 406 15.89 16.30 -17.78
N GLY A 407 14.81 17.06 -18.01
CA GLY A 407 14.59 17.83 -19.23
C GLY A 407 14.32 16.97 -20.48
N GLN A 408 14.01 15.69 -20.32
CA GLN A 408 13.70 14.75 -21.40
C GLN A 408 12.20 14.82 -21.74
N TRP A 409 11.78 15.98 -22.26
CA TRP A 409 10.38 16.32 -22.46
C TRP A 409 9.64 15.41 -23.45
N GLN A 410 10.32 14.92 -24.49
CA GLN A 410 9.73 14.02 -25.48
C GLN A 410 9.29 12.69 -24.85
N GLU A 411 10.16 12.07 -24.04
CA GLU A 411 9.86 10.80 -23.38
C GLU A 411 8.79 10.96 -22.29
N SER A 412 8.85 12.07 -21.56
CA SER A 412 7.80 12.43 -20.61
C SER A 412 6.42 12.55 -21.29
N ALA A 413 6.34 13.33 -22.38
CA ALA A 413 5.10 13.52 -23.13
C ALA A 413 4.56 12.20 -23.68
N ARG A 414 5.43 11.31 -24.18
CA ARG A 414 5.03 9.97 -24.66
C ARG A 414 4.38 9.14 -23.56
N LEU A 415 4.97 9.09 -22.36
CA LEU A 415 4.40 8.34 -21.24
C LEU A 415 3.11 8.96 -20.73
N TYR A 416 3.05 10.29 -20.58
CA TYR A 416 1.82 10.95 -20.14
C TYR A 416 0.68 10.86 -21.16
N ARG A 417 0.96 10.89 -22.48
CA ARG A 417 -0.07 10.61 -23.52
C ARG A 417 -0.69 9.24 -23.30
N ASN A 418 0.12 8.21 -23.05
CA ASN A 418 -0.40 6.86 -22.79
C ASN A 418 -1.21 6.78 -21.49
N LEU A 419 -0.79 7.48 -20.43
CA LEU A 419 -1.52 7.55 -19.16
C LEU A 419 -2.87 8.27 -19.31
N VAL A 420 -2.90 9.38 -20.02
CA VAL A 420 -4.14 10.14 -20.31
C VAL A 420 -5.10 9.32 -21.16
N LEU A 421 -4.61 8.50 -22.10
CA LEU A 421 -5.47 7.56 -22.84
C LEU A 421 -6.09 6.49 -21.93
N LEU A 422 -5.39 6.08 -20.86
CA LEU A 422 -5.88 5.08 -19.91
C LEU A 422 -6.93 5.67 -18.96
N ARG A 423 -6.68 6.85 -18.38
CA ARG A 423 -7.63 7.59 -17.51
C ARG A 423 -7.62 9.08 -17.85
N PRO A 424 -8.49 9.54 -18.77
CA PRO A 424 -8.55 10.94 -19.17
C PRO A 424 -8.91 11.90 -18.04
N GLU A 425 -9.65 11.43 -17.04
CA GLU A 425 -10.13 12.22 -15.89
C GLU A 425 -9.06 12.46 -14.81
N GLN A 426 -7.93 11.75 -14.87
CA GLN A 426 -6.86 11.90 -13.90
C GLN A 426 -6.11 13.23 -14.11
N ALA A 427 -6.46 14.23 -13.32
CA ALA A 427 -6.01 15.60 -13.52
C ALA A 427 -4.48 15.78 -13.41
N SER A 428 -3.81 15.01 -12.55
CA SER A 428 -2.34 15.05 -12.41
C SER A 428 -1.60 14.58 -13.67
N TRP A 429 -2.17 13.65 -14.44
CA TRP A 429 -1.58 13.16 -15.70
C TRP A 429 -1.82 14.14 -16.85
N GLN A 430 -3.00 14.77 -16.87
CA GLN A 430 -3.30 15.87 -17.78
C GLN A 430 -2.35 17.06 -17.54
N LEU A 431 -2.10 17.40 -16.27
CA LEU A 431 -1.15 18.44 -15.89
C LEU A 431 0.27 18.08 -16.34
N GLY A 432 0.74 16.87 -16.02
CA GLY A 432 2.06 16.39 -16.45
C GLY A 432 2.23 16.44 -17.97
N LEU A 433 1.21 16.05 -18.73
CA LEU A 433 1.23 16.16 -20.19
C LEU A 433 1.29 17.63 -20.65
N GLY A 434 0.49 18.51 -20.06
CA GLY A 434 0.51 19.95 -20.35
C GLY A 434 1.90 20.57 -20.18
N ILE A 435 2.57 20.25 -19.08
CA ILE A 435 3.95 20.72 -18.79
C ILE A 435 4.92 20.22 -19.86
N ALA A 436 4.92 18.93 -20.17
CA ALA A 436 5.83 18.37 -21.16
C ALA A 436 5.62 18.97 -22.55
N LEU A 437 4.36 19.14 -22.98
CA LEU A 437 4.03 19.73 -24.28
C LEU A 437 4.41 21.20 -24.37
N GLU A 438 4.26 21.94 -23.27
CA GLU A 438 4.67 23.34 -23.22
C GLU A 438 6.18 23.49 -23.44
N GLN A 439 6.99 22.65 -22.78
CA GLN A 439 8.45 22.64 -22.92
C GLN A 439 8.88 22.18 -24.33
N LEU A 440 8.06 21.39 -25.01
CA LEU A 440 8.24 21.02 -26.41
C LEU A 440 7.80 22.13 -27.40
N GLY A 441 7.23 23.23 -26.91
CA GLY A 441 6.72 24.32 -27.75
C GLY A 441 5.33 24.06 -28.34
N GLU A 442 4.68 22.95 -28.00
CA GLU A 442 3.31 22.60 -28.44
C GLU A 442 2.24 23.38 -27.63
N ARG A 443 2.33 24.72 -27.64
CA ARG A 443 1.58 25.63 -26.75
C ARG A 443 0.06 25.41 -26.77
N ALA A 444 -0.54 25.22 -27.95
CA ALA A 444 -1.98 25.01 -28.08
C ALA A 444 -2.44 23.70 -27.42
N ALA A 445 -1.69 22.62 -27.62
CA ALA A 445 -1.96 21.33 -27.01
C ALA A 445 -1.75 21.38 -25.48
N ALA A 446 -0.68 22.04 -25.03
CA ALA A 446 -0.44 22.29 -23.61
C ALA A 446 -1.61 23.03 -22.95
N GLY A 447 -2.08 24.13 -23.55
CA GLY A 447 -3.23 24.89 -23.07
C GLY A 447 -4.52 24.07 -22.98
N HIS A 448 -4.74 23.15 -23.93
CA HIS A 448 -5.85 22.20 -23.87
C HIS A 448 -5.74 21.26 -22.66
N HIS A 449 -4.57 20.63 -22.46
CA HIS A 449 -4.36 19.69 -21.36
C HIS A 449 -4.39 20.36 -19.98
N TYR A 450 -3.92 21.61 -19.83
CA TYR A 450 -4.10 22.36 -18.59
C TYR A 450 -5.58 22.61 -18.28
N ARG A 451 -6.41 22.92 -19.28
CA ARG A 451 -7.87 23.06 -19.07
C ARG A 451 -8.52 21.74 -18.69
N GLN A 452 -8.11 20.62 -19.30
CA GLN A 452 -8.60 19.30 -18.91
C GLN A 452 -8.19 18.95 -17.48
N ALA A 453 -6.96 19.29 -17.07
CA ALA A 453 -6.49 19.09 -15.70
C ALA A 453 -7.38 19.83 -14.68
N LEU A 454 -7.86 21.03 -14.99
CA LEU A 454 -8.77 21.80 -14.12
C LEU A 454 -10.19 21.21 -14.01
N GLN A 455 -10.59 20.38 -14.97
CA GLN A 455 -11.91 19.72 -14.97
C GLN A 455 -11.89 18.38 -14.22
N GLY A 456 -10.71 17.76 -14.07
CA GLY A 456 -10.56 16.48 -13.39
C GLY A 456 -10.44 16.60 -11.87
N SER A 457 -10.32 15.44 -11.21
CA SER A 457 -10.11 15.32 -9.77
C SER A 457 -8.66 14.90 -9.44
N GLY A 458 -8.21 15.19 -8.22
CA GLY A 458 -6.90 14.73 -7.72
C GLY A 458 -5.72 15.70 -7.90
N LEU A 459 -5.97 16.99 -8.14
CA LEU A 459 -4.97 18.05 -7.99
C LEU A 459 -5.11 18.76 -6.65
N ASP A 460 -4.00 19.07 -6.01
CA ASP A 460 -3.95 20.04 -4.91
C ASP A 460 -4.19 21.48 -5.40
N ASP A 461 -4.35 22.41 -4.46
CA ASP A 461 -4.71 23.80 -4.76
C ASP A 461 -3.60 24.55 -5.52
N ASP A 462 -2.34 24.26 -5.22
CA ASP A 462 -1.18 24.86 -5.88
C ASP A 462 -1.10 24.41 -7.34
N SER A 463 -1.22 23.10 -7.59
CA SER A 463 -1.23 22.52 -8.93
C SER A 463 -2.41 23.02 -9.76
N ARG A 464 -3.59 23.20 -9.15
CA ARG A 464 -4.73 23.83 -9.83
C ARG A 464 -4.49 25.29 -10.16
N ARG A 465 -3.84 26.04 -9.26
CA ARG A 465 -3.49 27.44 -9.51
C ARG A 465 -2.54 27.54 -10.69
N TYR A 466 -1.45 26.77 -10.66
CA TYR A 466 -0.49 26.68 -11.75
C TYR A 466 -1.19 26.33 -13.08
N ALA A 467 -2.00 25.27 -13.11
CA ALA A 467 -2.73 24.86 -14.31
C ALA A 467 -3.64 25.98 -14.84
N ARG A 468 -4.30 26.76 -13.95
CA ARG A 468 -5.16 27.89 -14.33
C ARG A 468 -4.37 29.03 -14.95
N GLU A 469 -3.27 29.42 -14.33
CA GLU A 469 -2.40 30.49 -14.81
C GLU A 469 -1.81 30.12 -16.19
N ARG A 470 -1.28 28.90 -16.32
CA ARG A 470 -0.75 28.40 -17.60
C ARG A 470 -1.84 28.28 -18.68
N ALA A 471 -3.03 27.78 -18.34
CA ALA A 471 -4.15 27.70 -19.28
C ALA A 471 -4.59 29.07 -19.80
N GLN A 472 -4.57 30.11 -18.96
CA GLN A 472 -4.88 31.49 -19.35
C GLN A 472 -3.79 32.08 -20.24
N ALA A 473 -2.52 31.94 -19.83
CA ALA A 473 -1.38 32.44 -20.60
C ALA A 473 -1.29 31.84 -22.01
N LEU A 474 -1.62 30.57 -22.16
CA LEU A 474 -1.59 29.85 -23.44
C LEU A 474 -2.93 29.93 -24.22
N GLY A 475 -4.02 30.37 -23.57
CA GLY A 475 -5.34 30.50 -24.18
C GLY A 475 -5.64 31.89 -24.77
N GLY A 476 -4.88 32.93 -24.40
CA GLY A 476 -5.07 34.30 -24.88
C GLY A 476 -4.32 34.66 -26.17
N GLN A 477 -3.69 33.70 -26.85
CA GLN A 477 -2.85 33.95 -28.04
C GLN A 477 -3.48 33.49 -29.36
N SER A 478 -4.80 33.21 -29.39
CA SER A 478 -5.52 32.79 -30.60
C SER A 478 -6.13 33.96 -31.36
#